data_AF-A0A561UVZ4-F1
#
_entry.id   AF-A0A561UVZ4-F1
#
_cell.length_a   1.000
_cell.length_b   1.000
_cell.length_c   1.000
_cell.angle_alpha   90.00
_cell.angle_beta   90.00
_cell.angle_gamma   90.00
#
_symmetry.space_group_name_H-M   'P 1'
#
loop_
_entity.id
_entity.type
_entity.pdbx_description
1 polymer ?
#
loop_
_entity_poly.entity_id
_entity_poly.type
_entity_poly.pdbx_seq_one_letter_code
_entity_poly.pdbx_strand_id
1 'polypeptide(L)'
;MAQREGNQQLAPAVEAGAEDRQSVRGEHPPTSNRRYAGGGDPLVELTAQGLGNRPAAQQWRNLVAVDTSFYKSFMSEEIRDEGRVEGRAEGLAEGQAKGLLLIFEVRGIAVTDQIREKITNCSDPQLLNRWLKHAITASSAEEVFAEE
;
A
#
# COMPACT_ATOMS: atom_id res chain seq x y z
N MET A 1 -32.71 41.60 42.16
CA MET A 1 -33.32 40.38 41.58
C MET A 1 -32.53 40.04 40.33
N ALA A 2 -31.98 38.84 40.33
CA ALA A 2 -31.20 38.25 39.24
C ALA A 2 -32.11 37.40 38.33
N GLN A 3 -31.51 36.92 37.23
CA GLN A 3 -31.92 35.80 36.34
C GLN A 3 -32.65 36.23 35.06
N ARG A 4 -31.97 36.16 33.89
CA ARG A 4 -31.83 35.03 32.93
C ARG A 4 -33.15 34.84 32.17
N GLU A 5 -33.18 34.98 30.84
CA GLU A 5 -32.75 34.02 29.79
C GLU A 5 -32.37 34.83 28.52
N GLY A 6 -31.58 34.41 27.56
CA GLY A 6 -31.04 33.10 27.17
C GLY A 6 -30.55 33.30 25.73
N ASN A 7 -29.23 33.29 25.57
CA ASN A 7 -28.47 33.50 24.35
C ASN A 7 -28.71 32.36 23.33
N GLN A 8 -29.01 32.68 22.06
CA GLN A 8 -28.73 31.76 20.96
C GLN A 8 -28.33 32.48 19.66
N GLN A 9 -27.01 32.45 19.43
CA GLN A 9 -26.28 32.26 18.18
C GLN A 9 -26.54 33.20 16.98
N LEU A 10 -25.51 33.99 16.63
CA LEU A 10 -25.05 34.20 15.24
C LEU A 10 -23.58 34.63 15.31
N ALA A 11 -22.66 33.72 14.95
CA ALA A 11 -21.25 34.05 14.75
C ALA A 11 -21.04 34.67 13.35
N PRO A 12 -20.10 35.61 13.16
CA PRO A 12 -19.88 36.25 11.87
C PRO A 12 -18.78 35.59 11.02
N ALA A 13 -19.01 35.67 9.71
CA ALA A 13 -18.10 35.92 8.58
C ALA A 13 -16.68 35.32 8.57
N VAL A 14 -16.41 34.48 7.56
CA VAL A 14 -15.14 34.49 6.81
C VAL A 14 -15.48 34.38 5.31
N GLU A 15 -15.38 35.51 4.62
CA GLU A 15 -15.14 35.55 3.17
C GLU A 15 -13.64 35.42 2.91
N ALA A 16 -13.27 34.46 2.07
CA ALA A 16 -12.03 34.41 1.29
C ALA A 16 -12.24 33.31 0.25
N GLY A 17 -12.00 33.43 -1.04
CA GLY A 17 -11.39 34.45 -1.87
C GLY A 17 -11.36 33.78 -3.24
N ALA A 18 -11.82 34.48 -4.27
CA ALA A 18 -11.84 33.96 -5.62
C ALA A 18 -10.41 33.78 -6.13
N GLU A 19 -10.02 32.56 -6.52
CA GLU A 19 -8.81 32.33 -7.31
C GLU A 19 -9.15 31.55 -8.59
N ASP A 20 -9.36 32.38 -9.60
CA ASP A 20 -8.70 32.35 -10.91
C ASP A 20 -8.76 31.07 -11.75
N ARG A 21 -9.75 31.10 -12.66
CA ARG A 21 -9.73 30.34 -13.90
C ARG A 21 -8.93 31.11 -14.94
N GLN A 22 -7.64 30.82 -15.12
CA GLN A 22 -7.09 30.74 -16.49
C GLN A 22 -5.71 30.11 -16.62
N SER A 23 -5.58 29.37 -17.73
CA SER A 23 -4.34 29.14 -18.49
C SER A 23 -3.49 27.92 -18.12
N VAL A 24 -3.94 26.75 -18.56
CA VAL A 24 -3.04 25.74 -19.14
C VAL A 24 -3.43 25.55 -20.60
N ARG A 25 -3.03 26.52 -21.45
CA ARG A 25 -3.02 26.36 -22.89
C ARG A 25 -1.68 25.71 -23.25
N GLY A 26 -1.74 24.48 -23.75
CA GLY A 26 -0.72 23.94 -24.64
C GLY A 26 0.29 23.01 -24.02
N GLU A 27 -0.12 21.78 -23.73
CA GLU A 27 0.72 20.63 -24.07
C GLU A 27 -0.19 19.60 -24.77
N HIS A 28 0.03 19.44 -26.07
CA HIS A 28 -0.47 18.25 -26.77
C HIS A 28 0.13 17.04 -26.04
N PRO A 29 -0.67 16.07 -25.56
CA PRO A 29 -0.10 14.84 -25.06
C PRO A 29 0.73 14.24 -26.20
N PRO A 30 1.97 13.77 -25.95
CA PRO A 30 2.73 13.08 -26.97
C PRO A 30 1.82 11.97 -27.48
N THR A 31 1.62 11.92 -28.80
CA THR A 31 1.00 10.81 -29.48
C THR A 31 1.92 9.59 -29.33
N SER A 32 1.94 9.05 -28.12
CA SER A 32 2.44 7.73 -27.79
C SER A 32 1.48 6.76 -28.46
N ASN A 33 1.73 6.60 -29.75
CA ASN A 33 1.10 5.67 -30.65
C ASN A 33 1.51 4.25 -30.22
N ARG A 34 0.93 3.77 -29.12
CA ARG A 34 0.98 2.37 -28.71
C ARG A 34 -0.44 1.82 -28.72
N ARG A 35 -0.90 1.55 -29.94
CA ARG A 35 -1.89 0.53 -30.32
C ARG A 35 -2.77 0.00 -29.17
N TYR A 36 -3.80 0.74 -28.80
CA TYR A 36 -5.00 0.15 -28.21
C TYR A 36 -6.12 0.19 -29.23
N ALA A 37 -5.92 -0.58 -30.31
CA ALA A 37 -6.96 -0.87 -31.29
C ALA A 37 -7.11 -2.39 -31.36
N GLY A 38 -7.92 -2.94 -30.45
CA GLY A 38 -8.41 -4.32 -30.42
C GLY A 38 -7.41 -5.35 -29.89
N GLY A 39 -7.81 -6.17 -28.90
CA GLY A 39 -7.17 -7.47 -28.66
C GLY A 39 -6.44 -7.74 -27.35
N GLY A 40 -6.60 -6.96 -26.26
CA GLY A 40 -5.73 -7.10 -25.09
C GLY A 40 -6.41 -7.30 -23.72
N ASP A 41 -7.40 -6.47 -23.39
CA ASP A 41 -8.03 -6.49 -22.06
C ASP A 41 -9.34 -7.31 -22.10
N PRO A 42 -9.40 -8.46 -21.38
CA PRO A 42 -10.57 -9.34 -21.40
C PRO A 42 -11.87 -8.65 -20.96
N LEU A 43 -11.80 -7.68 -20.05
CA LEU A 43 -12.97 -6.95 -19.57
C LEU A 43 -13.48 -5.94 -20.60
N VAL A 44 -12.56 -5.34 -21.37
CA VAL A 44 -12.90 -4.43 -22.47
C VAL A 44 -13.61 -5.18 -23.59
N GLU A 45 -13.12 -6.36 -23.96
CA GLU A 45 -13.72 -7.19 -25.01
C GLU A 45 -15.07 -7.78 -24.59
N LEU A 46 -15.17 -8.31 -23.37
CA LEU A 46 -16.42 -8.86 -22.83
C LEU A 46 -17.53 -7.80 -22.83
N THR A 47 -17.20 -6.58 -22.39
CA THR A 47 -18.16 -5.47 -22.34
C THR A 47 -18.53 -4.99 -23.73
N ALA A 48 -17.57 -4.91 -24.66
CA ALA A 48 -17.85 -4.57 -26.06
C ALA A 48 -18.78 -5.60 -26.74
N GLN A 49 -18.56 -6.89 -26.49
CA GLN A 49 -19.40 -7.96 -27.00
C GLN A 49 -20.82 -7.89 -26.41
N GLY A 50 -20.95 -7.65 -25.10
CA GLY A 50 -22.24 -7.48 -24.44
C GLY A 50 -23.04 -6.26 -24.92
N LEU A 51 -22.36 -5.16 -25.28
CA LEU A 51 -23.02 -3.96 -25.78
C LEU A 51 -23.51 -4.09 -27.23
N GLY A 52 -22.86 -4.92 -28.05
CA GLY A 52 -23.24 -5.17 -29.43
C GLY A 52 -23.29 -3.89 -30.27
N ASN A 53 -24.33 -3.72 -31.09
CA ASN A 53 -24.51 -2.55 -31.98
C ASN A 53 -25.29 -1.39 -31.33
N ARG A 54 -25.48 -1.40 -30.00
CA ARG A 54 -26.20 -0.32 -29.31
C ARG A 54 -25.39 0.98 -29.35
N PRO A 55 -26.04 2.16 -29.31
CA PRO A 55 -25.34 3.44 -29.24
C PRO A 55 -24.34 3.54 -28.07
N ALA A 56 -24.65 2.85 -26.95
CA ALA A 56 -23.77 2.72 -25.80
C ALA A 56 -22.41 2.08 -26.12
N ALA A 57 -22.32 1.22 -27.14
CA ALA A 57 -21.05 0.62 -27.58
C ALA A 57 -20.07 1.69 -28.11
N GLN A 58 -20.58 2.73 -28.76
CA GLN A 58 -19.73 3.82 -29.24
C GLN A 58 -19.25 4.71 -28.09
N GLN A 59 -20.13 5.00 -27.13
CA GLN A 59 -19.76 5.74 -25.91
C GLN A 59 -18.72 4.96 -25.09
N TRP A 60 -18.91 3.66 -24.91
CA TRP A 60 -17.96 2.76 -24.27
C TRP A 60 -16.59 2.79 -24.96
N ARG A 61 -16.54 2.61 -26.29
CA ARG A 61 -15.29 2.69 -27.08
C ARG A 61 -14.54 3.99 -26.85
N ASN A 62 -15.26 5.12 -26.81
CA ASN A 62 -14.65 6.42 -26.59
C ASN A 62 -14.08 6.55 -25.17
N LEU A 63 -14.74 6.00 -24.16
CA LEU A 63 -14.28 6.04 -22.76
C LEU A 63 -13.04 5.16 -22.53
N VAL A 64 -13.02 3.93 -23.06
CA VAL A 64 -11.88 3.01 -22.89
C VAL A 64 -10.67 3.38 -23.75
N ALA A 65 -10.84 4.26 -24.74
CA ALA A 65 -9.75 4.82 -25.52
C ALA A 65 -9.00 5.95 -24.80
N VAL A 66 -9.54 6.45 -23.68
CA VAL A 66 -8.84 7.41 -22.82
C VAL A 66 -7.75 6.68 -22.07
N ASP A 67 -6.53 7.23 -22.08
CA ASP A 67 -5.44 6.72 -21.25
C ASP A 67 -5.73 6.97 -19.78
N THR A 68 -6.22 5.94 -19.09
CA THR A 68 -6.50 5.98 -17.65
C THR A 68 -5.26 5.72 -16.80
N SER A 69 -4.08 5.47 -17.40
CA SER A 69 -2.84 5.28 -16.63
C SER A 69 -2.45 6.53 -15.83
N PHE A 70 -2.89 7.71 -16.28
CA PHE A 70 -2.77 8.97 -15.56
C PHE A 70 -3.74 9.07 -14.37
N TYR A 71 -4.91 8.44 -14.45
CA TYR A 71 -5.89 8.38 -13.37
C TYR A 71 -5.44 7.35 -12.32
N LYS A 72 -4.50 7.77 -11.46
CA LYS A 72 -4.29 7.11 -10.17
C LYS A 72 -5.47 7.47 -9.27
N SER A 73 -6.45 6.57 -9.17
CA SER A 73 -7.51 6.73 -8.18
C SER A 73 -6.90 6.77 -6.79
N PHE A 74 -7.40 7.64 -5.91
CA PHE A 74 -7.03 7.70 -4.49
C PHE A 74 -7.04 6.30 -3.85
N MET A 75 -8.02 5.47 -4.22
CA MET A 75 -8.14 4.09 -3.73
C MET A 75 -7.02 3.17 -4.25
N SER A 76 -6.52 3.41 -5.46
CA SER A 76 -5.39 2.65 -6.00
C SER A 76 -4.06 3.05 -5.38
N GLU A 77 -3.93 4.27 -4.87
CA GLU A 77 -2.76 4.69 -4.09
C GLU A 77 -2.82 4.11 -2.67
N GLU A 78 -3.98 4.20 -2.01
CA GLU A 78 -4.17 3.64 -0.66
C GLU A 78 -3.86 2.13 -0.63
N ILE A 79 -4.43 1.33 -1.54
CA ILE A 79 -4.16 -0.12 -1.63
C ILE A 79 -2.67 -0.41 -1.88
N ARG A 80 -2.01 0.39 -2.72
CA ARG A 80 -0.56 0.21 -2.97
C ARG A 80 0.25 0.59 -1.74
N ASP A 81 -0.16 1.61 -1.01
CA ASP A 81 0.54 2.08 0.18
C ASP A 81 0.43 1.08 1.32
N GLU A 82 -0.77 0.53 1.53
CA GLU A 82 -1.01 -0.60 2.43
C GLU A 82 -0.13 -1.80 2.06
N GLY A 83 -0.16 -2.24 0.80
CA GLY A 83 0.68 -3.35 0.34
C GLY A 83 2.18 -3.08 0.47
N ARG A 84 2.64 -1.83 0.31
CA ARG A 84 4.05 -1.46 0.55
C ARG A 84 4.40 -1.46 2.04
N VAL A 85 3.48 -1.13 2.92
CA VAL A 85 3.68 -1.15 4.37
C VAL A 85 3.74 -2.59 4.85
N GLU A 86 2.76 -3.42 4.47
CA GLU A 86 2.69 -4.84 4.81
C GLU A 86 3.93 -5.59 4.29
N GLY A 87 4.24 -5.46 2.99
CA GLY A 87 5.40 -6.13 2.41
C GLY A 87 6.75 -5.68 3.01
N ARG A 88 6.85 -4.44 3.51
CA ARG A 88 8.05 -4.00 4.25
C ARG A 88 8.14 -4.64 5.63
N ALA A 89 7.02 -4.78 6.34
CA ALA A 89 6.98 -5.42 7.65
C ALA A 89 7.31 -6.91 7.55
N GLU A 90 6.68 -7.62 6.61
CA GLU A 90 6.94 -9.04 6.33
C GLU A 90 8.39 -9.26 5.91
N GLY A 91 8.89 -8.48 4.95
CA GLY A 91 10.27 -8.59 4.48
C GLY A 91 11.31 -8.31 5.58
N LEU A 92 11.01 -7.40 6.52
CA LEU A 92 11.86 -7.13 7.67
C LEU A 92 11.88 -8.32 8.63
N ALA A 93 10.72 -8.88 8.99
CA ALA A 93 10.62 -10.05 9.84
C ALA A 93 11.35 -11.25 9.23
N GLU A 94 11.08 -11.58 7.96
CA GLU A 94 11.77 -12.67 7.27
C GLU A 94 13.29 -12.47 7.23
N GLY A 95 13.75 -11.25 6.94
CA GLY A 95 15.16 -10.90 6.91
C GLY A 95 15.83 -11.10 8.27
N GLN A 96 15.18 -10.69 9.34
CA GLN A 96 15.68 -10.84 10.70
C GLN A 96 15.68 -12.31 11.15
N ALA A 97 14.65 -13.08 10.83
CA ALA A 97 14.59 -14.51 11.09
C ALA A 97 15.75 -15.26 10.40
N LYS A 98 16.00 -14.96 9.12
CA LYS A 98 17.15 -15.49 8.36
C LYS A 98 18.48 -15.07 9.01
N GLY A 99 18.61 -13.82 9.42
CA GLY A 99 19.80 -13.31 10.11
C GLY A 99 20.06 -14.03 11.44
N LEU A 100 19.02 -14.32 12.21
CA LEU A 100 19.15 -15.01 13.50
C LEU A 100 19.64 -16.45 13.32
N LEU A 101 19.07 -17.17 12.34
CA LEU A 101 19.53 -18.52 11.99
C LEU A 101 20.99 -18.52 11.49
N LEU A 102 21.39 -17.51 10.73
CA LEU A 102 22.78 -17.35 10.28
C LEU A 102 23.74 -17.14 11.46
N ILE A 103 23.36 -16.35 12.47
CA ILE A 103 24.19 -16.17 13.67
C ILE A 103 24.38 -17.50 14.38
N PHE A 104 23.32 -18.29 14.56
CA PHE A 104 23.45 -19.61 15.19
C PHE A 104 24.39 -20.54 14.39
N GLU A 105 24.27 -20.54 13.06
CA GLU A 105 25.16 -21.31 12.18
C GLU A 105 26.62 -20.87 12.31
N VAL A 106 26.91 -19.57 12.22
CA VAL A 106 28.27 -19.02 12.31
C VAL A 106 28.89 -19.28 13.68
N ARG A 107 28.09 -19.27 14.74
CA ARG A 107 28.54 -19.54 16.12
C ARG A 107 28.60 -21.03 16.45
N GLY A 108 28.16 -21.91 15.55
CA GLY A 108 28.11 -23.36 15.79
C GLY A 108 27.11 -23.76 16.88
N ILE A 109 26.09 -22.94 17.13
CA ILE A 109 25.02 -23.24 18.09
C ILE A 109 24.02 -24.16 17.39
N ALA A 110 23.81 -25.35 17.96
CA ALA A 110 22.82 -26.27 17.43
C ALA A 110 21.40 -25.72 17.61
N VAL A 111 20.61 -25.74 16.54
CA VAL A 111 19.23 -25.28 16.52
C VAL A 111 18.34 -26.48 16.22
N THR A 112 17.39 -26.75 17.13
CA THR A 112 16.37 -27.78 16.91
C THR A 112 15.33 -27.32 15.89
N ASP A 113 14.63 -28.26 15.24
CA ASP A 113 13.58 -27.91 14.28
C ASP A 113 12.47 -27.07 14.91
N GLN A 114 12.14 -27.31 16.18
CA GLN A 114 11.18 -26.52 16.94
C GLN A 114 11.62 -25.04 17.06
N ILE A 115 12.90 -24.79 17.35
CA ILE A 115 13.43 -23.43 17.44
C ILE A 115 13.44 -22.79 16.05
N ARG A 116 13.84 -23.54 15.01
CA ARG A 116 13.82 -23.07 13.63
C ARG A 116 12.41 -22.62 13.23
N GLU A 117 11.40 -23.46 13.49
CA GLU A 117 10.00 -23.13 13.23
C GLU A 117 9.53 -21.91 14.04
N LYS A 118 9.90 -21.80 15.32
CA LYS A 118 9.59 -20.62 16.14
C LYS A 118 10.13 -19.33 15.53
N ILE A 119 11.36 -19.36 15.00
CA ILE A 119 12.00 -18.19 14.38
C ILE A 119 11.35 -17.87 13.03
N THR A 120 11.14 -18.86 12.16
CA THR A 120 10.62 -18.63 10.80
C THR A 120 9.15 -18.23 10.77
N ASN A 121 8.36 -18.66 11.76
CA ASN A 121 6.95 -18.32 11.87
C ASN A 121 6.69 -17.02 12.65
N CYS A 122 7.73 -16.36 13.16
CA CYS A 122 7.58 -15.10 13.87
C CYS A 122 7.44 -13.94 12.87
N SER A 123 6.29 -13.26 12.91
CA SER A 123 6.01 -12.08 12.07
C SER A 123 6.21 -10.75 12.80
N ASP A 124 6.74 -10.74 14.02
CA ASP A 124 7.05 -9.52 14.79
C ASP A 124 8.52 -9.12 14.61
N PRO A 125 8.81 -8.06 13.82
CA PRO A 125 10.18 -7.62 13.62
C PRO A 125 10.87 -7.11 14.89
N GLN A 126 10.12 -6.60 15.87
CA GLN A 126 10.70 -6.07 17.10
C GLN A 126 11.15 -7.20 18.01
N LEU A 127 10.36 -8.27 18.10
CA LEU A 127 10.73 -9.48 18.83
C LEU A 127 11.96 -10.14 18.19
N LEU A 128 11.94 -10.33 16.87
CA LEU A 128 13.09 -10.88 16.13
C LEU A 128 14.36 -10.03 16.30
N ASN A 129 14.24 -8.70 16.32
CA ASN A 129 15.37 -7.81 16.57
C ASN A 129 15.94 -7.96 18.00
N ARG A 130 15.09 -8.20 19.01
CA ARG A 130 15.56 -8.51 20.36
C ARG A 130 16.34 -9.80 20.35
N TRP A 131 15.77 -10.88 19.83
CA TRP A 131 16.45 -12.18 19.73
C TRP A 131 17.77 -12.08 18.96
N LEU A 132 17.83 -11.32 17.87
CA LEU A 132 19.07 -11.03 17.15
C LEU A 132 20.15 -10.43 18.05
N LYS A 133 19.81 -9.44 18.89
CA LYS A 133 20.76 -8.83 19.82
C LYS A 133 21.23 -9.82 20.88
N HIS A 134 20.32 -10.63 21.44
CA HIS A 134 20.68 -11.67 22.42
C HIS A 134 21.54 -12.77 21.80
N ALA A 135 21.27 -13.15 20.56
CA ALA A 135 22.03 -14.18 19.83
C ALA A 135 23.49 -13.81 19.58
N ILE A 136 23.88 -12.54 19.71
CA ILE A 136 25.28 -12.13 19.63
C ILE A 136 26.08 -12.62 20.85
N THR A 137 25.46 -12.68 22.03
CA THR A 137 26.14 -13.01 23.29
C THR A 137 25.74 -14.36 23.89
N ALA A 138 24.54 -14.86 23.58
CA ALA A 138 23.99 -16.10 24.15
C ALA A 138 24.89 -17.32 23.86
N SER A 139 25.06 -18.23 24.81
CA SER A 139 25.87 -19.44 24.64
C SER A 139 25.07 -20.63 24.09
N SER A 140 23.74 -20.55 24.10
CA SER A 140 22.85 -21.56 23.51
C SER A 140 21.66 -20.90 22.78
N ALA A 141 20.92 -21.71 22.01
CA ALA A 141 19.74 -21.23 21.30
C ALA A 141 18.60 -20.88 22.29
N GLU A 142 18.47 -21.62 23.38
CA GLU A 142 17.44 -21.40 24.41
C GLU A 142 17.65 -20.08 25.15
N GLU A 143 18.89 -19.70 25.42
CA GLU A 143 19.25 -18.45 26.10
C GLU A 143 18.82 -17.22 25.29
N VAL A 144 18.75 -17.33 23.95
CA VAL A 144 18.24 -16.24 23.09
C VAL A 144 16.77 -15.92 23.35
N PHE A 145 16.00 -16.89 23.82
CA PHE A 145 14.57 -16.76 24.09
C PHE A 145 14.26 -16.55 25.58
N ALA A 146 15.26 -16.48 26.46
CA ALA A 146 15.07 -16.50 27.91
C ALA A 146 14.53 -15.18 28.51
N GLU A 147 14.54 -14.07 27.74
CA GLU A 147 13.93 -12.78 28.12
C GLU A 147 12.59 -12.54 27.39
N GLU A 148 11.64 -13.46 27.59
CA GLU A 148 10.21 -13.22 27.28
C GLU A 148 9.52 -12.42 28.39
#